data_AF-A0AAV7JUW0-F1
#
_entry.id   AF-A0AAV7JUW0-F1
#
_cell.length_a   1.000
_cell.length_b   1.000
_cell.length_c   1.000
_cell.angle_alpha   90.00
_cell.angle_beta   90.00
_cell.angle_gamma   90.00
#
_symmetry.space_group_name_H-M   'P 1'
#
loop_
_entity.id
_entity.type
_entity.pdbx_description
1 polymer ?
#
loop_
_entity_poly.entity_id
_entity_poly.type
_entity_poly.pdbx_seq_one_letter_code
_entity_poly.pdbx_strand_id
1 'polypeptide(L)'
;MKNFLGTTKSPNYKILVNELIESCKNLGCNMSVKVHFLHSHIDYFPENLGAVSEEQGERFHQDIKTMETRYQGRWDVHMMADYCWCLKRDCIDVIHARMSKKRNFTPDSD
;
A
#
# COMPACT_ATOMS: atom_id res chain seq x y z
N MET A 1 -12.09 15.47 -13.81
CA MET A 1 -11.97 15.17 -12.37
C MET A 1 -11.42 16.42 -11.67
N LYS A 2 -12.21 17.10 -10.82
CA LYS A 2 -11.75 18.25 -10.01
C LYS A 2 -11.49 17.76 -8.58
N ASN A 3 -10.53 18.35 -7.87
CA ASN A 3 -10.20 18.05 -6.46
C ASN A 3 -9.54 16.68 -6.18
N PHE A 4 -8.99 16.04 -7.21
CA PHE A 4 -8.20 14.81 -7.07
C PHE A 4 -6.73 15.10 -6.69
N LEU A 5 -6.13 16.14 -7.27
CA LEU A 5 -4.74 16.56 -7.02
C LEU A 5 -4.71 17.91 -6.27
N GLY A 6 -5.32 17.94 -5.08
CA GLY A 6 -5.34 19.11 -4.21
C GLY A 6 -4.31 19.00 -3.10
N THR A 7 -3.85 20.15 -2.57
CA THR A 7 -3.03 20.20 -1.35
C THR A 7 -3.75 19.62 -0.16
N THR A 8 -5.06 19.77 -0.09
CA THR A 8 -5.92 19.18 0.94
C THR A 8 -6.75 18.04 0.38
N LYS A 9 -6.88 16.96 1.17
CA LYS A 9 -7.73 15.82 0.89
C LYS A 9 -9.19 16.28 0.87
N SER A 10 -9.83 16.16 -0.28
CA SER A 10 -11.22 16.55 -0.44
C SER A 10 -12.17 15.54 0.24
N PRO A 11 -13.33 15.96 0.78
CA PRO A 11 -14.27 15.02 1.40
C PRO A 11 -14.75 13.93 0.44
N ASN A 12 -14.78 14.24 -0.86
CA ASN A 12 -15.17 13.33 -1.93
C ASN A 12 -13.99 12.54 -2.52
N TYR A 13 -12.80 12.55 -1.90
CA TYR A 13 -11.60 11.88 -2.42
C TYR A 13 -11.80 10.38 -2.69
N LYS A 14 -12.54 9.68 -1.81
CA LYS A 14 -12.90 8.26 -2.01
C LYS A 14 -13.73 8.03 -3.26
N ILE A 15 -14.71 8.90 -3.50
CA ILE A 15 -15.59 8.81 -4.67
C ILE A 15 -14.77 9.03 -5.94
N LEU A 16 -13.88 10.04 -5.95
CA LEU A 16 -13.01 10.33 -7.09
C LEU A 16 -12.03 9.20 -7.40
N VAL A 17 -11.43 8.56 -6.40
CA VAL A 17 -10.55 7.39 -6.60
C VAL A 17 -11.34 6.21 -7.16
N ASN A 18 -12.55 5.96 -6.64
CA ASN A 18 -13.41 4.88 -7.14
C ASN A 18 -13.82 5.12 -8.61
N GLU A 19 -14.24 6.33 -8.95
CA GLU A 19 -14.57 6.73 -10.33
C GLU A 19 -13.37 6.56 -11.28
N LEU A 20 -12.15 6.91 -10.83
CA LEU A 20 -10.93 6.71 -11.61
C LEU A 20 -10.70 5.22 -11.91
N ILE A 21 -10.85 4.37 -10.89
CA ILE A 21 -10.65 2.92 -11.00
C ILE A 21 -11.68 2.30 -11.92
N GLU A 22 -12.94 2.69 -11.78
CA GLU A 22 -14.03 2.19 -12.61
C GLU A 22 -13.84 2.59 -14.07
N SER A 23 -13.40 3.82 -14.33
CA SER A 23 -13.00 4.28 -15.67
C SER A 23 -11.84 3.46 -16.25
N CYS A 24 -10.78 3.20 -15.48
CA CYS A 24 -9.67 2.34 -15.92
C CYS A 24 -10.14 0.91 -16.25
N LYS A 25 -11.04 0.33 -15.45
CA LYS A 25 -11.63 -0.99 -15.72
C LYS A 25 -12.44 -0.99 -17.02
N ASN A 26 -13.26 0.04 -17.24
CA ASN A 26 -14.06 0.19 -18.47
C ASN A 26 -13.17 0.35 -19.71
N LEU A 27 -11.98 0.92 -19.56
CA LEU A 27 -10.97 1.01 -20.62
C LEU A 27 -10.16 -0.28 -20.81
N GLY A 28 -10.47 -1.36 -20.07
CA GLY A 28 -9.74 -2.62 -20.13
C GLY A 28 -8.31 -2.54 -19.57
N CYS A 29 -8.00 -1.50 -18.80
CA CYS A 29 -6.68 -1.36 -18.18
C CYS A 29 -6.53 -2.30 -16.99
N ASN A 30 -5.39 -3.00 -16.91
CA ASN A 30 -5.02 -3.73 -15.71
C ASN A 30 -4.70 -2.75 -14.58
N MET A 31 -5.12 -3.08 -13.35
CA MET A 31 -4.85 -2.26 -12.18
C MET A 31 -3.36 -2.30 -11.86
N SER A 32 -2.67 -1.16 -11.95
CA SER A 32 -1.28 -1.06 -11.51
C SER A 32 -1.20 -1.16 -9.99
N VAL A 33 -0.03 -1.54 -9.48
CA VAL A 33 0.25 -1.64 -8.04
C VAL A 33 -0.06 -0.33 -7.31
N LYS A 34 0.27 0.81 -7.94
CA LYS A 34 -0.07 2.15 -7.44
C LYS A 34 -1.57 2.34 -7.25
N VAL A 35 -2.36 1.94 -8.24
CA VAL A 35 -3.82 2.08 -8.20
C VAL A 35 -4.43 1.12 -7.18
N HIS A 36 -3.92 -0.11 -7.09
CA HIS A 36 -4.35 -1.08 -6.08
C HIS A 36 -4.04 -0.60 -4.66
N PHE A 37 -2.85 -0.04 -4.45
CA PHE A 37 -2.44 0.53 -3.17
C PHE A 37 -3.27 1.76 -2.81
N LEU A 38 -3.45 2.69 -3.74
CA LEU A 38 -4.28 3.89 -3.56
C LEU A 38 -5.71 3.52 -3.18
N HIS A 39 -6.31 2.52 -3.83
CA HIS A 39 -7.66 2.03 -3.53
C HIS A 39 -7.75 1.37 -2.15
N SER A 40 -6.82 0.45 -1.85
CA SER A 40 -6.85 -0.37 -0.63
C SER A 40 -6.50 0.42 0.63
N HIS A 41 -5.70 1.48 0.49
CA HIS A 41 -5.13 2.23 1.61
C HIS A 41 -5.44 3.72 1.58
N ILE A 42 -6.49 4.14 0.88
CA ILE A 42 -6.91 5.54 0.76
C ILE A 42 -7.11 6.25 2.11
N ASP A 43 -7.46 5.47 3.15
CA ASP A 43 -7.69 5.95 4.51
C ASP A 43 -6.40 6.27 5.28
N TYR A 44 -5.27 5.71 4.85
CA TYR A 44 -3.96 5.98 5.46
C TYR A 44 -3.32 7.27 4.96
N PHE A 45 -3.86 7.89 3.91
CA PHE A 45 -3.33 9.13 3.38
C PHE A 45 -3.69 10.34 4.25
N PRO A 46 -2.70 11.18 4.62
CA PRO A 46 -2.90 12.37 5.46
C PRO A 46 -3.77 13.42 4.76
N GLU A 47 -4.36 14.34 5.54
CA GLU A 47 -5.19 15.42 4.99
C GLU A 47 -4.41 16.42 4.13
N ASN A 48 -3.11 16.60 4.38
CA ASN A 48 -2.24 17.44 3.55
C ASN A 48 -1.51 16.58 2.52
N LEU A 49 -2.11 16.42 1.36
CA LEU A 49 -1.55 15.62 0.26
C LEU A 49 -0.49 16.38 -0.52
N GLY A 50 -0.60 17.70 -0.65
CA GLY A 50 0.28 18.46 -1.57
C GLY A 50 1.67 18.78 -1.02
N ALA A 51 1.82 18.95 0.29
CA ALA A 51 3.15 19.21 0.88
C ALA A 51 4.00 17.94 1.01
N VAL A 52 3.37 16.77 1.04
CA VAL A 52 4.02 15.47 1.30
C VAL A 52 3.99 14.57 0.06
N SER A 53 3.30 14.97 -1.02
CA SER A 53 3.06 14.17 -2.22
C SER A 53 4.33 13.72 -2.93
N GLU A 54 5.29 14.63 -3.14
CA GLU A 54 6.52 14.30 -3.87
C GLU A 54 7.43 13.39 -3.06
N GLU A 55 7.65 13.70 -1.78
CA GLU A 55 8.48 12.88 -0.89
C GLU A 55 7.87 11.48 -0.66
N GLN A 56 6.56 11.39 -0.41
CA GLN A 56 5.85 10.12 -0.26
C GLN A 56 5.80 9.34 -1.58
N GLY A 57 5.63 10.05 -2.71
CA GLY A 57 5.66 9.46 -4.03
C GLY A 57 7.01 8.83 -4.33
N GLU A 58 8.10 9.56 -4.09
CA GLU A 58 9.46 9.07 -4.29
C GLU A 58 9.79 7.90 -3.36
N ARG A 59 9.43 7.98 -2.08
CA ARG A 59 9.59 6.87 -1.13
C ARG A 59 8.79 5.64 -1.54
N PHE A 60 7.56 5.81 -2.02
CA PHE A 60 6.77 4.70 -2.55
C PHE A 60 7.49 4.00 -3.72
N HIS A 61 8.10 4.74 -4.65
CA HIS A 61 8.86 4.10 -5.73
C HIS A 61 10.06 3.31 -5.22
N GLN A 62 10.81 3.86 -4.25
CA GLN A 62 11.98 3.20 -3.67
C GLN A 62 11.60 1.93 -2.89
N ASP A 63 10.52 2.00 -2.10
CA ASP A 63 10.02 0.87 -1.33
C ASP A 63 9.50 -0.22 -2.26
N ILE A 64 8.72 0.15 -3.28
CA ILE A 64 8.19 -0.81 -4.24
C ILE A 64 9.32 -1.49 -5.03
N LYS A 65 10.34 -0.75 -5.48
CA LYS A 65 11.53 -1.33 -6.11
C LYS A 65 12.24 -2.33 -5.19
N THR A 66 12.35 -2.00 -3.91
CA THR A 66 12.94 -2.89 -2.90
C THR A 66 12.10 -4.14 -2.71
N MET A 67 10.78 -4.00 -2.62
CA MET A 67 9.85 -5.12 -2.45
C MET A 67 9.80 -6.00 -3.71
N GLU A 68 9.77 -5.42 -4.91
CA GLU A 68 9.88 -6.15 -6.17
C GLU A 68 11.12 -7.02 -6.21
N THR A 69 12.28 -6.47 -5.79
CA THR A 69 13.54 -7.21 -5.73
C THR A 69 13.46 -8.36 -4.72
N ARG A 70 12.93 -8.10 -3.52
CA ARG A 70 12.79 -9.11 -2.44
C ARG A 70 11.87 -10.27 -2.85
N TYR A 71 10.78 -9.98 -3.55
CA TYR A 71 9.77 -10.95 -3.95
C TYR A 71 9.94 -11.43 -5.41
N GLN A 72 11.03 -11.06 -6.08
CA GLN A 72 11.35 -11.47 -7.47
C GLN A 72 10.24 -11.07 -8.46
N GLY A 73 9.64 -9.90 -8.28
CA GLY A 73 8.52 -9.41 -9.07
C GLY A 73 7.20 -10.15 -8.83
N ARG A 74 7.12 -11.03 -7.81
CA ARG A 74 5.83 -11.65 -7.41
C ARG A 74 5.00 -10.67 -6.61
N TRP A 75 3.83 -10.34 -7.15
CA TRP A 75 2.83 -9.47 -6.53
C TRP A 75 1.74 -10.30 -5.86
N ASP A 76 2.05 -10.83 -4.68
CA ASP A 76 1.09 -11.61 -3.90
C ASP A 76 0.58 -10.88 -2.65
N VAL A 77 -0.44 -11.46 -2.01
CA VAL A 77 -1.03 -10.92 -0.78
C VAL A 77 0.01 -10.79 0.34
N HIS A 78 1.04 -11.64 0.37
CA HIS A 78 2.08 -11.60 1.39
C HIS A 78 3.00 -10.40 1.20
N MET A 79 3.40 -10.10 -0.03
CA MET A 79 4.19 -8.91 -0.37
C MET A 79 3.44 -7.64 0.03
N MET A 80 2.14 -7.55 -0.30
CA MET A 80 1.32 -6.40 0.06
C MET A 80 1.14 -6.27 1.58
N ALA A 81 0.91 -7.37 2.28
CA ALA A 81 0.80 -7.37 3.74
C ALA A 81 2.12 -6.95 4.42
N ASP A 82 3.26 -7.42 3.93
CA ASP A 82 4.60 -7.04 4.43
C ASP A 82 4.89 -5.57 4.14
N TYR A 83 4.47 -5.03 2.98
CA TYR A 83 4.59 -3.61 2.67
C TYR A 83 3.76 -2.75 3.64
N CYS A 84 2.49 -3.10 3.84
CA CYS A 84 1.63 -2.41 4.81
C CYS A 84 2.19 -2.47 6.23
N TRP A 85 2.83 -3.59 6.59
CA TRP A 85 3.50 -3.75 7.88
C TRP A 85 4.70 -2.82 8.03
N CYS A 86 5.54 -2.70 7.00
CA CYS A 86 6.66 -1.74 6.98
C CYS A 86 6.16 -0.30 7.16
N LEU A 87 5.13 0.10 6.39
CA LEU A 87 4.53 1.43 6.49
C LEU A 87 3.99 1.72 7.90
N LYS A 88 3.33 0.74 8.53
CA LYS A 88 2.77 0.91 9.88
C LYS A 88 3.86 1.00 10.96
N ARG A 89 5.00 0.32 10.77
CA ARG A 89 6.16 0.44 11.65
C ARG A 89 6.87 1.78 11.51
N ASP A 90 7.00 2.29 10.29
CA ASP A 90 7.72 3.54 10.03
C ASP A 90 6.89 4.78 10.43
N CYS A 91 5.55 4.67 10.45
CA CYS A 91 4.64 5.73 10.90
C CYS A 91 4.44 5.83 12.42
N ILE A 92 4.95 4.87 13.21
CA ILE A 92 4.70 4.80 14.65
C ILE A 92 6.04 4.57 15.36
N ASP A 93 6.47 5.51 16.22
CA ASP A 93 7.66 5.41 17.11
C ASP A 93 7.62 4.23 18.12
N VAL A 94 6.73 3.26 17.92
CA VAL A 94 6.52 2.12 18.81
C VAL A 94 7.13 0.87 18.19
N ILE A 95 8.13 0.31 18.88
CA ILE A 95 8.85 -0.89 18.48
C ILE A 95 7.89 -2.08 18.43
N HIS A 96 7.43 -2.44 17.23
CA HIS A 96 6.65 -3.66 17.01
C HIS A 96 7.58 -4.81 16.60
N ALA A 97 7.79 -5.78 17.50
CA ALA A 97 8.54 -6.99 17.24
C ALA A 97 7.69 -8.03 16.50
N ARG A 98 8.23 -8.61 15.42
CA ARG A 98 7.57 -9.71 14.67
C ARG A 98 7.58 -10.99 15.53
N MET A 99 6.42 -11.37 16.05
CA MET A 99 6.23 -12.63 16.78
C MET A 99 6.11 -13.78 15.77
N SER A 100 7.16 -14.58 15.63
CA SER A 100 7.12 -15.85 14.88
C SER A 100 6.63 -16.95 15.79
N LYS A 101 5.50 -17.59 15.47
CA LYS A 101 5.06 -18.82 16.16
C LYS A 101 5.93 -19.98 15.67
N LYS A 102 6.91 -20.41 16.47
CA LYS A 102 7.61 -21.68 16.24
C LYS A 102 6.60 -22.82 16.39
N ARG A 103 6.41 -23.61 15.34
CA ARG A 103 5.74 -24.90 15.43
C ARG A 103 6.77 -25.90 15.95
N ASN A 104 6.51 -26.50 17.10
CA ASN A 104 7.28 -27.65 17.55
C ASN A 104 6.69 -28.88 16.86
N PHE A 105 7.49 -29.55 16.04
CA PHE A 105 7.15 -30.87 15.54
C PHE A 105 7.48 -31.87 16.64
N THR A 106 6.46 -32.44 17.28
CA THR A 106 6.62 -33.66 18.06
C THR A 106 6.64 -34.83 17.08
N PRO A 107 7.66 -35.70 17.11
CA PRO A 107 7.65 -36.89 16.27
C PRO A 107 6.54 -37.82 16.74
N ASP A 108 5.76 -38.33 15.79
CA ASP A 108 4.72 -39.32 16.04
C ASP A 108 5.38 -40.58 16.66
N SER A 109 4.76 -41.10 17.72
CA SER A 109 5.20 -42.33 18.38
C SER A 109 4.56 -43.51 17.66
N ASP A 110 5.40 -44.43 17.15
CA ASP A 110 4.98 -45.71 16.55
C ASP A 110 4.19 -46.60 17.52
#